data_AF-A0A0Q9K5V4-F1
#
_entry.id   AF-A0A0Q9K5V4-F1
#
_cell.length_a   1.000
_cell.length_b   1.000
_cell.length_c   1.000
_cell.angle_alpha   90.00
_cell.angle_beta   90.00
_cell.angle_gamma   90.00
#
_symmetry.space_group_name_H-M   'P 1'
#
loop_
_entity.id
_entity.type
_entity.pdbx_description
1 polymer ?
#
loop_
_entity_poly.entity_id
_entity_poly.type
_entity_poly.pdbx_seq_one_letter_code
_entity_poly.pdbx_strand_id
1 'polypeptide(L)'
;MKIALMGYARSGKDTVAELIGRKVSKINPLAFGTALKMMYHETFPLIPFLPKPRKGYERFGEAMRSFDENVWVRKLENRYKLLQYLSENNGNFIITDLRQPNEAAWCKANGFTIVYVHAHEEDRKARAAEDSEFMYVNPSEEQIWMINRDYTIYNIGTEAELEHEVKLLLQQMEEAQ
;
A
#
# COMPACT_ATOMS: atom_id res chain seq x y z
N MET A 1 -9.99 6.52 -11.83
CA MET A 1 -10.06 5.81 -10.53
C MET A 1 -8.72 5.87 -9.81
N LYS A 2 -8.68 6.32 -8.56
CA LYS A 2 -7.45 6.39 -7.75
C LYS A 2 -7.70 5.78 -6.38
N ILE A 3 -7.00 4.69 -6.06
CA ILE A 3 -7.21 3.95 -4.81
C ILE A 3 -5.90 3.88 -4.02
N ALA A 4 -5.97 4.08 -2.71
CA ALA A 4 -4.86 3.83 -1.80
C ALA A 4 -5.27 2.76 -0.78
N LEU A 5 -4.61 1.61 -0.83
CA LEU A 5 -4.84 0.49 0.08
C LEU A 5 -3.99 0.64 1.34
N MET A 6 -4.64 0.50 2.48
CA MET A 6 -4.02 0.40 3.80
C MET A 6 -4.49 -0.87 4.52
N GLY A 7 -3.74 -1.33 5.51
CA GLY A 7 -4.02 -2.59 6.19
C GLY A 7 -2.77 -3.24 6.77
N TYR A 8 -2.97 -4.16 7.70
CA TYR A 8 -1.87 -4.90 8.33
C TYR A 8 -1.14 -5.83 7.35
N ALA A 9 0.10 -6.20 7.68
CA ALA A 9 0.81 -7.27 6.98
C ALA A 9 -0.08 -8.52 6.87
N ARG A 10 -0.09 -9.14 5.68
CA ARG A 10 -0.91 -10.32 5.33
C ARG A 10 -2.43 -10.13 5.43
N SER A 11 -2.94 -8.90 5.47
CA SER A 11 -4.39 -8.67 5.37
C SER A 11 -4.96 -8.95 3.97
N GLY A 12 -4.11 -9.21 2.97
CA GLY A 12 -4.53 -9.48 1.59
C GLY A 12 -4.57 -8.25 0.68
N LYS A 13 -3.94 -7.14 1.08
CA LYS A 13 -3.83 -5.92 0.23
C LYS A 13 -3.30 -6.20 -1.16
N ASP A 14 -2.25 -7.01 -1.28
CA ASP A 14 -1.64 -7.32 -2.58
C ASP A 14 -2.62 -8.11 -3.45
N THR A 15 -3.35 -9.07 -2.86
CA THR A 15 -4.44 -9.80 -3.52
C THR A 15 -5.56 -8.87 -3.96
N VAL A 16 -6.00 -7.94 -3.11
CA VAL A 16 -7.01 -6.93 -3.45
C VAL A 16 -6.55 -6.05 -4.60
N ALA A 17 -5.29 -5.59 -4.59
CA ALA A 17 -4.73 -4.79 -5.66
C ALA A 17 -4.73 -5.55 -7.00
N GLU A 18 -4.39 -6.84 -6.97
CA GLU A 18 -4.46 -7.72 -8.14
C GLU A 18 -5.88 -7.88 -8.66
N LEU A 19 -6.85 -8.16 -7.78
CA LEU A 19 -8.26 -8.29 -8.15
C LEU A 19 -8.82 -7.01 -8.77
N ILE A 20 -8.48 -5.84 -8.21
CA ILE A 20 -8.82 -4.53 -8.79
C ILE A 20 -8.17 -4.40 -10.16
N GLY A 21 -6.88 -4.73 -10.31
CA GLY A 21 -6.15 -4.66 -11.57
C GLY A 21 -6.70 -5.56 -12.68
N ARG A 22 -7.35 -6.68 -12.33
CA ARG A 22 -8.05 -7.56 -13.29
C ARG A 22 -9.37 -6.96 -13.78
N LYS A 23 -10.04 -6.14 -12.96
CA LYS A 23 -11.35 -5.54 -13.28
C LYS A 23 -11.24 -4.14 -13.89
N VAL A 24 -10.18 -3.39 -13.55
CA VAL A 24 -9.95 -2.02 -14.02
C VAL A 24 -8.87 -2.02 -15.10
N SER A 25 -9.22 -1.52 -16.29
CA SER A 25 -8.25 -1.42 -17.38
C SER A 25 -7.14 -0.41 -17.08
N LYS A 26 -5.90 -0.83 -17.34
CA LYS A 26 -4.68 0.02 -17.33
C LYS A 26 -4.49 0.81 -16.03
N ILE A 27 -4.42 0.11 -14.90
CA ILE A 27 -4.11 0.71 -13.59
C ILE A 27 -2.60 0.84 -13.36
N ASN A 28 -2.15 2.01 -12.90
CA ASN A 28 -0.75 2.27 -12.62
C ASN A 28 -0.44 2.02 -11.14
N PRO A 29 0.42 1.02 -10.81
CA PRO A 29 0.81 0.79 -9.43
C PRO A 29 1.81 1.84 -8.94
N LEU A 30 1.62 2.26 -7.70
CA LEU A 30 2.47 3.15 -6.93
C LEU A 30 2.72 2.54 -5.56
N ALA A 31 3.86 2.87 -4.97
CA ALA A 31 4.18 2.46 -3.61
C ALA A 31 5.18 3.44 -3.00
N PHE A 32 4.93 3.92 -1.78
CA PHE A 32 5.81 4.85 -1.06
C PHE A 32 7.16 4.20 -0.79
N GLY A 33 7.16 2.89 -0.51
CA GLY A 33 8.37 2.11 -0.26
C GLY A 33 9.24 1.83 -1.49
N THR A 34 8.83 2.20 -2.72
CA THR A 34 9.63 1.95 -3.93
C THR A 34 10.95 2.71 -3.89
N ALA A 35 10.89 4.02 -3.68
CA ALA A 35 12.10 4.86 -3.62
C ALA A 35 12.98 4.50 -2.43
N LEU A 36 12.36 4.14 -1.29
CA LEU A 36 13.07 3.67 -0.10
C LEU A 36 13.95 2.46 -0.43
N LYS A 37 13.39 1.42 -1.04
CA LYS A 37 14.14 0.19 -1.39
C LYS A 37 15.26 0.50 -2.36
N MET A 38 15.00 1.31 -3.39
CA MET A 38 16.02 1.69 -4.37
C MET A 38 17.19 2.42 -3.70
N MET A 39 16.90 3.46 -2.92
CA MET A 39 17.93 4.25 -2.23
C MET A 39 18.69 3.42 -1.18
N TYR A 40 18.01 2.51 -0.49
CA TYR A 40 18.64 1.61 0.48
C TYR A 40 19.69 0.72 -0.19
N HIS A 41 19.36 0.09 -1.33
CA HIS A 41 20.28 -0.78 -2.05
C HIS A 41 21.35 -0.01 -2.82
N GLU A 42 21.08 1.23 -3.25
CA GLU A 42 22.11 2.11 -3.78
C GLU A 42 23.14 2.48 -2.70
N THR A 43 22.67 2.73 -1.47
CA THR A 43 23.55 3.05 -0.32
C THR A 43 24.31 1.82 0.18
N PHE A 44 23.66 0.65 0.20
CA PHE A 44 24.21 -0.60 0.72
C PHE A 44 24.18 -1.72 -0.35
N PRO A 45 25.01 -1.62 -1.40
CA PRO A 45 24.92 -2.51 -2.57
C PRO A 45 25.26 -3.97 -2.26
N LEU A 46 25.95 -4.24 -1.14
CA LEU A 46 26.30 -5.59 -0.71
C LEU A 46 25.17 -6.31 0.04
N ILE A 47 24.12 -5.60 0.44
CA ILE A 47 22.96 -6.21 1.10
C ILE A 47 22.02 -6.75 0.01
N PRO A 48 21.75 -8.08 -0.04
CA PRO A 48 20.90 -8.66 -1.06
C PRO A 48 19.43 -8.25 -0.89
N PHE A 49 18.67 -8.32 -1.98
CA PHE A 49 17.22 -8.12 -1.95
C PHE A 49 16.46 -9.27 -1.27
N LEU A 50 17.06 -10.47 -1.25
CA LEU A 50 16.52 -11.68 -0.66
C LEU A 50 17.55 -12.34 0.29
N PRO A 51 17.14 -12.73 1.51
CA PRO A 51 15.84 -12.43 2.12
C PRO A 51 15.62 -10.91 2.27
N LYS A 52 14.36 -10.48 2.26
CA LYS A 52 14.01 -9.07 2.24
C LYS A 52 14.55 -8.37 3.50
N PRO A 53 15.42 -7.35 3.41
CA PRO A 53 16.03 -6.73 4.60
C PRO A 53 15.07 -5.76 5.30
N ARG A 54 13.95 -6.26 5.87
CA ARG A 54 12.85 -5.45 6.42
C ARG A 54 13.30 -4.46 7.48
N LYS A 55 14.05 -4.92 8.49
CA LYS A 55 14.61 -4.07 9.54
C LYS A 55 15.52 -2.98 8.97
N GLY A 56 16.26 -3.30 7.90
CA GLY A 56 17.10 -2.34 7.19
C GLY A 56 16.27 -1.24 6.54
N TYR A 57 15.22 -1.63 5.80
CA TYR A 57 14.28 -0.70 5.18
C TYR A 57 13.57 0.20 6.20
N GLU A 58 13.12 -0.36 7.32
CA GLU A 58 12.42 0.41 8.36
C GLU A 58 13.34 1.42 9.00
N ARG A 59 14.55 1.01 9.42
CA ARG A 59 15.53 1.91 10.03
C ARG A 59 15.97 3.01 9.08
N PHE A 60 16.24 2.66 7.82
CA PHE A 60 16.61 3.63 6.80
C PHE A 60 15.45 4.59 6.51
N GLY A 61 14.24 4.05 6.36
CA GLY A 61 13.01 4.80 6.19
C GLY A 61 12.82 5.86 7.27
N GLU A 62 12.96 5.45 8.52
CA GLU A 62 12.79 6.32 9.69
C GLU A 62 13.91 7.34 9.83
N ALA A 63 15.17 6.93 9.58
CA ALA A 63 16.29 7.85 9.57
C ALA A 63 16.13 8.96 8.54
N MET A 64 15.62 8.66 7.34
CA MET A 64 15.36 9.70 6.34
C MET A 64 14.20 10.62 6.74
N ARG A 65 13.18 10.10 7.43
CA ARG A 65 12.05 10.89 7.93
C ARG A 65 12.44 11.91 9.01
N SER A 66 13.49 11.65 9.78
CA SER A 66 13.96 12.60 10.80
C SER A 66 14.53 13.89 10.19
N PHE A 67 15.05 13.83 8.96
CA PHE A 67 15.46 15.00 8.19
C PHE A 67 14.29 15.61 7.43
N ASP A 68 13.38 14.77 6.95
CA ASP A 68 12.24 15.16 6.14
C ASP A 68 11.10 14.15 6.29
N GLU A 69 10.11 14.50 7.11
CA GLU A 69 8.92 13.68 7.37
C GLU A 69 8.19 13.25 6.07
N ASN A 70 8.26 14.09 5.03
CA ASN A 70 7.58 13.90 3.76
C ASN A 70 8.51 13.39 2.65
N VAL A 71 9.70 12.89 2.97
CA VAL A 71 10.69 12.43 1.98
C VAL A 71 10.10 11.39 1.02
N TRP A 72 9.37 10.40 1.56
CA TRP A 72 8.76 9.33 0.75
C TRP A 72 7.53 9.81 -0.02
N VAL A 73 6.77 10.75 0.55
CA VAL A 73 5.65 11.42 -0.13
C VAL A 73 6.16 12.17 -1.36
N ARG A 74 7.21 12.98 -1.22
CA ARG A 74 7.81 13.72 -2.34
C ARG A 74 8.34 12.81 -3.43
N LYS A 75 8.98 11.70 -3.06
CA LYS A 75 9.48 10.72 -4.03
C LYS A 75 8.33 10.06 -4.80
N LEU A 76 7.26 9.66 -4.11
CA LEU A 76 6.06 9.11 -4.76
C LEU A 76 5.37 10.16 -5.63
N GLU A 77 5.26 11.40 -5.17
CA GLU A 77 4.64 12.49 -5.94
C GLU A 77 5.37 12.75 -7.26
N ASN A 78 6.71 12.77 -7.24
CA ASN A 78 7.50 12.92 -8.46
C ASN A 78 7.24 11.76 -9.43
N ARG A 79 7.19 10.52 -8.93
CA ARG A 79 6.85 9.34 -9.73
C ARG A 79 5.43 9.42 -10.28
N TYR A 80 4.49 9.89 -9.48
CA TYR A 80 3.09 10.08 -9.84
C TYR A 80 2.93 11.10 -10.96
N LYS A 81 3.54 12.28 -10.84
CA LYS A 81 3.53 13.32 -11.88
C LYS A 81 4.13 12.83 -13.19
N LEU A 82 5.26 12.10 -13.12
CA LEU A 82 5.86 11.48 -14.29
C LEU A 82 4.91 10.48 -14.96
N LEU A 83 4.26 9.60 -14.19
CA LEU A 83 3.29 8.66 -14.73
C LEU A 83 2.06 9.34 -15.30
N GLN A 84 1.56 10.41 -14.68
CA GLN A 84 0.46 11.20 -15.25
C GLN A 84 0.82 11.78 -16.61
N TYR A 85 2.03 12.35 -16.73
CA TYR A 85 2.51 12.91 -17.99
C TYR A 85 2.64 11.86 -19.09
N LEU A 86 3.12 10.65 -18.74
CA LEU A 86 3.31 9.55 -19.68
C LEU A 86 2.02 8.74 -19.95
N SER A 87 1.02 8.87 -19.08
CA SER A 87 -0.20 8.09 -19.12
C SER A 87 -1.15 8.63 -20.20
N GLU A 88 -1.15 8.00 -21.37
CA GLU A 88 -2.21 8.18 -22.38
C GLU A 88 -3.57 7.59 -21.94
N ASN A 89 -3.61 6.84 -20.83
CA ASN A 89 -4.69 5.90 -20.51
C ASN A 89 -5.38 6.16 -19.15
N ASN A 90 -6.29 7.13 -19.14
CA ASN A 90 -7.32 7.35 -18.10
C ASN A 90 -6.87 7.71 -16.68
N GLY A 91 -5.57 7.83 -16.37
CA GLY A 91 -5.11 8.32 -15.07
C GLY A 91 -5.55 7.46 -13.89
N ASN A 92 -5.65 6.14 -14.09
CA ASN A 92 -5.98 5.18 -13.04
C ASN A 92 -4.73 4.83 -12.22
N PHE A 93 -4.83 4.91 -10.89
CA PHE A 93 -3.70 4.63 -9.99
C PHE A 93 -4.11 3.79 -8.79
N ILE A 94 -3.19 2.94 -8.33
CA ILE A 94 -3.33 2.17 -7.09
C ILE A 94 -2.07 2.27 -6.25
N ILE A 95 -2.23 2.62 -4.97
CA ILE A 95 -1.16 2.60 -3.96
C ILE A 95 -1.40 1.39 -3.05
N THR A 96 -0.39 0.56 -2.80
CA THR A 96 -0.57 -0.70 -2.05
C THR A 96 -0.01 -0.69 -0.63
N ASP A 97 0.74 0.35 -0.25
CA ASP A 97 1.52 0.39 0.99
C ASP A 97 1.31 1.67 1.80
N LEU A 98 0.10 2.26 1.78
CA LEU A 98 -0.25 3.39 2.63
C LEU A 98 -0.18 3.00 4.13
N ARG A 99 0.61 3.75 4.91
CA ARG A 99 0.85 3.45 6.34
C ARG A 99 0.83 4.67 7.25
N GLN A 100 1.11 5.87 6.73
CA GLN A 100 1.32 7.06 7.57
C GLN A 100 0.27 8.17 7.34
N PRO A 101 -0.04 9.00 8.35
CA PRO A 101 -1.01 10.10 8.21
C PRO A 101 -0.66 11.13 7.14
N ASN A 102 0.63 11.45 6.97
CA ASN A 102 1.09 12.38 5.94
C ASN A 102 0.95 11.80 4.52
N GLU A 103 1.21 10.50 4.35
CA GLU A 103 0.94 9.76 3.12
C GLU A 103 -0.57 9.81 2.79
N ALA A 104 -1.43 9.60 3.80
CA ALA A 104 -2.87 9.65 3.66
C ALA A 104 -3.37 11.05 3.29
N ALA A 105 -2.83 12.09 3.94
CA ALA A 105 -3.14 13.48 3.62
C ALA A 105 -2.80 13.81 2.16
N TRP A 106 -1.63 13.36 1.68
CA TRP A 106 -1.25 13.52 0.28
C TRP A 106 -2.19 12.76 -0.67
N CYS A 107 -2.53 11.52 -0.35
CA CYS A 107 -3.49 10.71 -1.11
C CYS A 107 -4.83 11.45 -1.26
N LYS A 108 -5.38 11.96 -0.16
CA LYS A 108 -6.62 12.73 -0.15
C LYS A 108 -6.53 14.00 -1.00
N ALA A 109 -5.46 14.77 -0.84
CA ALA A 109 -5.24 15.99 -1.63
C ALA A 109 -5.15 15.72 -3.15
N ASN A 110 -4.80 14.49 -3.55
CA ASN A 110 -4.67 14.08 -4.96
C ASN A 110 -5.87 13.26 -5.47
N GLY A 111 -6.95 13.18 -4.69
CA GLY A 111 -8.20 12.51 -5.07
C GLY A 111 -8.12 10.98 -5.02
N PHE A 112 -7.27 10.41 -4.17
CA PHE A 112 -7.28 8.97 -3.89
C PHE A 112 -8.36 8.64 -2.85
N THR A 113 -9.11 7.58 -3.13
CA THR A 113 -9.99 6.91 -2.17
C THR A 113 -9.15 5.98 -1.29
N ILE A 114 -9.25 6.13 0.02
CA ILE A 114 -8.51 5.31 0.99
C ILE A 114 -9.36 4.10 1.37
N VAL A 115 -8.83 2.90 1.11
CA VAL A 115 -9.51 1.63 1.36
C VAL A 115 -8.71 0.82 2.35
N TYR A 116 -9.35 0.44 3.46
CA TYR A 116 -8.75 -0.44 4.45
C TYR A 116 -9.09 -1.89 4.15
N VAL A 117 -8.07 -2.74 4.03
CA VAL A 117 -8.24 -4.19 3.89
C VAL A 117 -8.08 -4.82 5.27
N HIS A 118 -9.22 -5.22 5.85
CA HIS A 118 -9.31 -5.86 7.16
C HIS A 118 -9.14 -7.38 7.03
N ALA A 119 -8.44 -7.98 7.97
CA ALA A 119 -8.41 -9.43 8.17
C ALA A 119 -8.21 -9.69 9.67
N HIS A 120 -8.78 -10.77 10.20
CA HIS A 120 -8.58 -11.12 11.60
C HIS A 120 -7.10 -11.41 11.88
N GLU A 121 -6.66 -11.09 13.09
CA GLU A 121 -5.27 -11.31 13.49
C GLU A 121 -4.88 -12.80 13.41
N GLU A 122 -5.80 -13.70 13.75
CA GLU A 122 -5.61 -15.14 13.66
C GLU A 122 -5.37 -15.59 12.22
N ASP A 123 -6.16 -15.08 11.26
CA ASP A 123 -5.96 -15.37 9.83
C ASP A 123 -4.62 -14.85 9.32
N ARG A 124 -4.22 -13.65 9.75
CA ARG A 124 -2.91 -13.07 9.39
C ARG A 124 -1.77 -13.91 9.95
N LYS A 125 -1.90 -14.40 11.19
CA LYS A 125 -0.95 -15.32 11.83
C LYS A 125 -0.91 -16.68 11.14
N ALA A 126 -2.06 -17.23 10.75
CA ALA A 126 -2.13 -18.49 10.03
C ALA A 126 -1.47 -18.40 8.64
N ARG A 127 -1.70 -17.30 7.90
CA ARG A 127 -0.98 -16.98 6.66
C ARG A 127 0.52 -16.75 6.88
N ALA A 128 0.94 -16.62 8.13
CA ALA A 128 2.33 -16.47 8.53
C ALA A 128 3.02 -17.74 9.00
N ALA A 129 2.28 -18.84 9.15
CA ALA A 129 2.88 -20.11 9.47
C ALA A 129 3.96 -20.44 8.42
N GLU A 130 5.15 -20.82 8.90
CA GLU A 130 6.43 -21.01 8.18
C GLU A 130 7.34 -19.78 8.00
N ASP A 131 6.88 -18.56 8.23
CA ASP A 131 7.71 -17.36 8.09
C ASP A 131 8.12 -16.79 9.46
N SER A 132 9.29 -17.23 9.94
CA SER A 132 9.90 -16.79 11.20
C SER A 132 10.08 -15.25 11.31
N GLU A 133 9.97 -14.53 10.19
CA GLU A 133 10.06 -13.07 10.11
C GLU A 133 8.75 -12.37 10.56
N PHE A 134 7.63 -13.10 10.71
CA PHE A 134 6.33 -12.52 11.08
C PHE A 134 6.20 -12.10 12.54
N MET A 135 7.09 -12.55 13.42
CA MET A 135 7.10 -12.11 14.82
C MET A 135 7.50 -10.63 14.96
N TYR A 136 7.91 -9.98 13.86
CA TYR A 136 8.18 -8.55 13.82
C TYR A 136 6.89 -7.75 13.58
N VAL A 137 6.30 -7.23 14.65
CA VAL A 137 5.32 -6.15 14.56
C VAL A 137 6.04 -4.91 14.03
N ASN A 138 5.66 -4.43 12.86
CA ASN A 138 6.27 -3.25 12.28
C ASN A 138 5.70 -1.99 12.99
N PRO A 139 6.54 -1.17 13.65
CA PRO A 139 6.05 0.02 14.37
C PRO A 139 5.23 0.99 13.50
N SER A 140 5.51 1.04 12.19
CA SER A 140 4.72 1.86 11.25
C SER A 140 3.26 1.41 11.10
N GLU A 141 2.92 0.17 11.50
CA GLU A 141 1.54 -0.31 11.46
C GLU A 141 0.68 0.22 12.61
N GLU A 142 1.27 0.81 13.66
CA GLU A 142 0.53 1.48 14.74
C GLU A 142 -0.20 2.74 14.23
N GLN A 143 0.41 3.43 13.26
CA GLN A 143 -0.14 4.66 12.70
C GLN A 143 -1.34 4.43 11.79
N ILE A 144 -1.60 3.18 11.35
CA ILE A 144 -2.75 2.82 10.51
C ILE A 144 -4.06 3.24 11.18
N TRP A 145 -4.17 3.14 12.50
CA TRP A 145 -5.38 3.55 13.23
C TRP A 145 -5.65 5.05 13.19
N MET A 146 -4.64 5.87 12.92
CA MET A 146 -4.77 7.33 12.85
C MET A 146 -5.27 7.80 11.48
N ILE A 147 -5.38 6.90 10.51
CA ILE A 147 -5.79 7.21 9.13
C ILE A 147 -7.30 6.97 8.98
N ASN A 148 -8.02 8.00 8.54
CA ASN A 148 -9.41 7.87 8.13
C ASN A 148 -9.52 7.12 6.80
N ARG A 149 -10.35 6.09 6.79
CA ARG A 149 -10.68 5.25 5.63
C ARG A 149 -12.03 5.64 5.05
N ASP A 150 -12.16 5.57 3.74
CA ASP A 150 -13.44 5.78 3.04
C ASP A 150 -14.24 4.48 2.98
N TYR A 151 -13.56 3.38 2.68
CA TYR A 151 -14.16 2.05 2.56
C TYR A 151 -13.36 1.01 3.33
N THR A 152 -14.02 -0.09 3.65
CA THR A 152 -13.39 -1.27 4.25
C THR A 152 -13.73 -2.49 3.41
N ILE A 153 -12.72 -3.28 3.05
CA ILE A 153 -12.88 -4.63 2.50
C ILE A 153 -12.62 -5.63 3.62
N TYR A 154 -13.52 -6.57 3.82
CA TYR A 154 -13.38 -7.62 4.84
C TYR A 154 -12.84 -8.92 4.22
N ASN A 155 -11.54 -9.17 4.41
CA ASN A 155 -10.88 -10.42 4.02
C ASN A 155 -10.89 -11.44 5.18
N ILE A 156 -12.09 -11.88 5.53
CA ILE A 156 -12.39 -12.78 6.66
C ILE A 156 -12.96 -14.13 6.21
N GLY A 157 -13.02 -14.35 4.89
CA GLY A 157 -13.68 -15.49 4.28
C GLY A 157 -12.86 -16.12 3.16
N THR A 158 -13.54 -16.70 2.19
CA THR A 158 -12.97 -17.34 1.01
C THR A 158 -12.49 -16.32 -0.03
N GLU A 159 -11.69 -16.78 -1.00
CA GLU A 159 -11.25 -15.94 -2.13
C GLU A 159 -12.43 -15.42 -2.96
N ALA A 160 -13.49 -16.22 -3.12
CA ALA A 160 -14.69 -15.81 -3.85
C ALA A 160 -15.45 -14.68 -3.12
N GLU A 161 -15.50 -14.73 -1.79
CA GLU A 161 -16.08 -13.66 -0.98
C GLU A 161 -15.24 -12.39 -1.06
N LEU A 162 -13.90 -12.51 -1.04
CA LEU A 162 -13.01 -11.37 -1.26
C LEU A 162 -13.20 -10.74 -2.64
N GLU A 163 -13.36 -11.54 -3.68
CA GLU A 163 -13.66 -11.03 -5.03
C GLU A 163 -15.00 -10.30 -5.07
N HIS A 164 -16.01 -10.79 -4.35
CA HIS A 164 -17.31 -10.13 -4.22
C HIS A 164 -17.19 -8.77 -3.53
N GLU A 165 -16.46 -8.68 -2.41
CA GLU A 165 -16.18 -7.43 -1.69
C GLU A 165 -15.48 -6.40 -2.60
N VAL A 166 -14.50 -6.83 -3.39
CA VAL A 166 -13.82 -5.96 -4.38
C VAL A 166 -14.82 -5.47 -5.44
N LYS A 167 -15.73 -6.32 -5.91
CA LYS A 167 -16.75 -5.91 -6.88
C LYS A 167 -17.69 -4.85 -6.28
N LEU A 168 -18.16 -5.05 -5.05
CA LEU A 168 -19.02 -4.10 -4.35
C LEU A 168 -18.33 -2.74 -4.16
N LEU A 169 -17.06 -2.73 -3.76
CA LEU A 169 -16.27 -1.50 -3.65
C LEU A 169 -16.24 -0.74 -4.97
N LEU A 170 -15.93 -1.42 -6.08
CA LEU A 170 -15.82 -0.76 -7.39
C LEU A 170 -17.16 -0.17 -7.84
N GLN A 171 -18.27 -0.88 -7.61
CA GLN A 171 -19.61 -0.39 -7.90
C GLN A 171 -19.95 0.86 -7.06
N GLN A 172 -19.69 0.82 -5.74
CA GLN A 172 -19.92 1.97 -4.86
C GLN A 172 -19.10 3.20 -5.26
N MET A 173 -17.88 2.97 -5.75
CA MET A 173 -17.02 4.05 -6.23
C MET A 173 -17.50 4.63 -7.56
N GLU A 174 -18.10 3.84 -8.45
CA GLU A 174 -18.70 4.31 -9.70
C GLU A 174 -19.97 5.13 -9.44
N GLU A 175 -20.81 4.72 -8.48
CA GLU A 175 -22.05 5.43 -8.11
C GLU A 175 -21.81 6.77 -7.40
N ALA A 176 -20.63 6.96 -6.79
CA ALA A 176 -20.26 8.17 -6.08
C ALA A 176 -19.62 9.27 -6.97
N GLN A 177 -19.45 9.00 -8.28
CA GLN A 177 -18.87 9.92 -9.28
C GLN A 177 -19.95 10.55 -10.16
#